data_AF-A0A516X5Y4-F1
#
_entry.id   AF-A0A516X5Y4-F1
#
_cell.length_a   1.000
_cell.length_b   1.000
_cell.length_c   1.000
_cell.angle_alpha   90.00
_cell.angle_beta   90.00
_cell.angle_gamma   90.00
#
_symmetry.space_group_name_H-M   'P 1'
#
loop_
_entity.id
_entity.type
_entity.pdbx_description
1 polymer ?
#
loop_
_entity_poly.entity_id
_entity_poly.type
_entity_poly.pdbx_seq_one_letter_code
_entity_poly.pdbx_strand_id
1 'polypeptide(L)'
;MTDSTDELVITQDAVDTIAGAYDRAAEELELLAVRFNRIYSRQPWGTLPSILQLQQMYLDLAVGDNGSAVIRLREFAQMARDLAAWVRSSAAELMAADTFTARNLEDALIAGRPNG
;
A
#
# COMPACT_ATOMS: atom_id res chain seq x y z
N MET A 1 22.15 -9.47 -28.20
CA MET A 1 22.45 -8.19 -27.55
C MET A 1 21.12 -7.58 -27.19
N THR A 2 20.82 -7.51 -25.90
CA THR A 2 19.54 -7.06 -25.35
C THR A 2 19.42 -5.56 -25.48
N ASP A 3 18.33 -5.10 -26.09
CA ASP A 3 17.88 -3.70 -26.08
C ASP A 3 17.81 -3.20 -24.65
N SER A 4 18.67 -2.25 -24.33
CA SER A 4 18.73 -1.53 -23.07
C SER A 4 18.45 -0.06 -23.37
N THR A 5 17.19 0.28 -23.64
CA THR A 5 16.74 1.67 -23.82
C THR A 5 15.23 1.87 -23.64
N ASP A 6 14.55 1.02 -22.86
CA ASP A 6 13.26 1.43 -22.29
C ASP A 6 13.56 2.36 -21.12
N GLU A 7 13.63 3.65 -21.41
CA GLU A 7 13.74 4.71 -20.42
C GLU A 7 12.49 4.64 -19.52
N LEU A 8 12.69 4.36 -18.23
CA LEU A 8 11.60 4.29 -17.26
C LEU A 8 11.07 5.71 -17.02
N VAL A 9 10.08 6.14 -17.81
CA VAL A 9 9.39 7.41 -17.60
C VAL A 9 8.40 7.24 -16.45
N ILE A 10 8.70 7.83 -15.30
CA ILE A 10 7.79 7.87 -14.14
C ILE A 10 6.84 9.04 -14.33
N THR A 11 5.57 8.75 -14.61
CA THR A 11 4.51 9.75 -14.73
C THR A 11 3.70 9.86 -13.46
N GLN A 12 3.15 11.05 -13.18
CA GLN A 12 2.25 11.26 -12.05
C GLN A 12 1.04 10.31 -12.10
N ASP A 13 0.50 10.07 -13.29
CA ASP A 13 -0.62 9.14 -13.49
C ASP A 13 -0.27 7.69 -13.10
N ALA A 14 0.95 7.23 -13.41
CA ALA A 14 1.40 5.89 -13.03
C ALA A 14 1.55 5.77 -11.50
N VAL A 15 2.10 6.81 -10.87
CA VAL A 15 2.28 6.90 -9.41
C VAL A 15 0.94 6.87 -8.71
N ASP A 16 -0.01 7.70 -9.16
CA ASP A 16 -1.35 7.78 -8.58
C ASP A 16 -2.13 6.48 -8.78
N THR A 17 -1.94 5.80 -9.92
CA THR A 17 -2.54 4.49 -10.18
C THR A 17 -2.03 3.44 -9.20
N ILE A 18 -0.71 3.34 -9.01
CA ILE A 18 -0.09 2.34 -8.14
C ILE A 18 -0.40 2.65 -6.67
N ALA A 19 -0.14 3.88 -6.22
CA ALA A 19 -0.41 4.28 -4.84
C ALA A 19 -1.90 4.19 -4.51
N GLY A 20 -2.77 4.58 -5.45
CA GLY A 20 -4.22 4.44 -5.29
C GLY A 20 -4.71 2.99 -5.26
N ALA A 21 -4.02 2.06 -5.92
CA ALA A 21 -4.33 0.63 -5.78
C ALA A 21 -4.02 0.12 -4.37
N TYR A 22 -2.88 0.52 -3.79
CA TYR A 22 -2.52 0.14 -2.43
C TYR A 22 -3.42 0.79 -1.37
N ASP A 23 -3.82 2.05 -1.54
CA ASP A 23 -4.78 2.70 -0.64
C ASP A 23 -6.14 1.98 -0.65
N ARG A 24 -6.65 1.63 -1.83
CA ARG A 24 -7.89 0.85 -1.95
C ARG A 24 -7.77 -0.52 -1.30
N ALA A 25 -6.65 -1.21 -1.51
CA ALA A 25 -6.41 -2.50 -0.85
C ALA A 25 -6.39 -2.35 0.68
N ALA A 26 -5.80 -1.29 1.22
CA ALA A 26 -5.82 -1.01 2.65
C ALA A 26 -7.25 -0.79 3.18
N GLU A 27 -8.06 -0.01 2.47
CA GLU A 27 -9.47 0.22 2.83
C GLU A 27 -10.30 -1.07 2.83
N GLU A 28 -10.11 -1.92 1.81
CA GLU A 28 -10.80 -3.21 1.71
C GLU A 28 -10.41 -4.16 2.85
N LEU A 29 -9.12 -4.19 3.23
CA LEU A 29 -8.63 -4.99 4.35
C LEU A 29 -9.21 -4.54 5.70
N GLU A 30 -9.32 -3.23 5.92
CA GLU A 30 -9.94 -2.66 7.13
C GLU A 30 -11.43 -2.99 7.21
N LEU A 31 -12.15 -2.84 6.09
CA LEU A 31 -13.55 -3.22 5.99
C LEU A 31 -13.73 -4.71 6.26
N LEU A 32 -12.85 -5.55 5.73
CA LEU A 32 -12.86 -6.99 5.99
C LEU A 32 -12.61 -7.28 7.47
N ALA A 33 -11.65 -6.62 8.11
CA ALA A 33 -11.37 -6.77 9.55
C ALA A 33 -12.59 -6.41 10.41
N VAL A 34 -13.28 -5.31 10.09
CA VAL A 34 -14.51 -4.90 10.77
C VAL A 34 -15.63 -5.94 10.58
N ARG A 35 -15.83 -6.43 9.36
CA ARG A 35 -16.83 -7.48 9.07
C ARG A 35 -16.51 -8.76 9.81
N PHE A 36 -15.25 -9.19 9.78
CA PHE A 36 -14.79 -10.41 10.44
C PHE A 36 -15.03 -10.33 11.94
N ASN A 37 -14.58 -9.24 12.58
CA ASN A 37 -14.85 -8.99 13.99
C ASN A 37 -16.36 -9.05 14.30
N ARG A 38 -17.20 -8.39 13.50
CA ARG A 38 -18.66 -8.39 13.71
C ARG A 38 -19.28 -9.78 13.63
N ILE A 39 -18.86 -10.61 12.67
CA ILE A 39 -19.43 -11.95 12.45
C ILE A 39 -19.01 -12.89 13.58
N TYR A 40 -17.73 -12.90 13.93
CA TYR A 40 -17.18 -13.91 14.84
C TYR A 40 -17.25 -13.51 16.32
N SER A 41 -17.43 -12.22 16.65
CA SER A 41 -17.61 -11.78 18.05
C SER A 41 -19.04 -11.90 18.57
N ARG A 42 -20.03 -12.15 17.70
CA ARG A 42 -21.45 -12.04 18.06
C ARG A 42 -22.25 -13.27 17.65
N GLN A 43 -22.23 -14.30 18.51
CA GLN A 43 -23.38 -15.15 18.85
C GLN A 43 -22.94 -16.26 19.81
N PRO A 44 -23.69 -16.55 20.89
CA PRO A 44 -23.49 -17.78 21.64
C PRO A 44 -23.91 -18.98 20.78
N TRP A 45 -23.03 -19.97 20.63
CA TRP A 45 -23.26 -21.13 19.75
C TRP A 45 -24.03 -22.27 20.42
N GLY A 46 -24.36 -22.10 21.70
CA GLY A 46 -25.04 -23.08 22.56
C GLY A 46 -24.47 -23.05 23.97
N THR A 47 -24.90 -23.98 24.82
CA THR A 47 -24.49 -24.07 26.24
C THR A 47 -23.71 -25.34 26.57
N LEU A 48 -23.54 -26.25 25.61
CA LEU A 48 -22.75 -27.46 25.83
C LEU A 48 -21.27 -27.11 26.03
N PRO A 49 -20.55 -27.74 26.98
CA PRO A 49 -19.15 -27.42 27.26
C PRO A 49 -18.21 -27.51 26.04
N SER A 50 -18.42 -28.51 25.18
CA SER A 50 -17.65 -28.68 23.93
C SER A 50 -17.91 -27.56 22.93
N ILE A 51 -19.15 -27.05 22.86
CA ILE A 51 -19.53 -25.93 22.00
C ILE A 51 -18.90 -24.64 22.50
N LEU A 52 -18.86 -24.42 23.82
CA LEU A 52 -18.21 -23.25 24.43
C LEU A 52 -16.70 -23.24 24.19
N GLN A 53 -16.03 -24.40 24.31
CA GLN A 53 -14.60 -24.51 23.97
C GLN A 53 -14.32 -24.20 22.49
N LEU A 54 -15.14 -24.76 21.58
CA LEU A 54 -15.01 -24.49 20.15
C LEU A 54 -15.23 -23.01 19.86
N GLN A 55 -16.25 -22.40 20.46
CA GLN A 55 -16.53 -20.97 20.34
C GLN A 55 -15.34 -20.12 20.81
N GLN A 56 -14.72 -20.46 21.94
CA GLN A 56 -13.53 -19.75 22.43
C GLN A 56 -12.35 -19.85 21.45
N MET A 57 -12.07 -21.04 20.91
CA MET A 57 -11.00 -21.21 19.93
C MET A 57 -11.22 -20.36 18.67
N TYR A 58 -12.46 -20.30 18.17
CA TYR A 58 -12.79 -19.44 17.03
C TYR A 58 -12.67 -17.95 17.37
N LEU A 59 -13.08 -17.55 18.58
CA LEU A 59 -12.90 -16.17 19.05
C LEU A 59 -11.42 -15.80 19.14
N ASP A 60 -10.57 -16.68 19.66
CA ASP A 60 -9.12 -16.44 19.76
C ASP A 60 -8.48 -16.31 18.38
N LEU A 61 -8.82 -17.22 17.45
CA LEU A 61 -8.33 -17.17 16.07
C LEU A 61 -8.82 -15.91 15.34
N ALA A 62 -10.07 -15.51 15.55
CA ALA A 62 -10.70 -14.44 14.81
C ALA A 62 -10.38 -13.06 15.36
N VAL A 63 -10.45 -12.91 16.68
CA VAL A 63 -10.53 -11.64 17.41
C VAL A 63 -9.59 -11.57 18.61
N GLY A 64 -8.82 -12.63 18.89
CA GLY A 64 -7.85 -12.66 19.97
C GLY A 64 -6.71 -11.65 19.79
N ASP A 65 -5.77 -11.67 20.74
CA ASP A 65 -4.61 -10.79 20.74
C ASP A 65 -3.63 -11.17 19.62
N ASN A 66 -2.46 -11.73 19.94
CA ASN A 66 -1.40 -11.90 18.96
C ASN A 66 -1.71 -12.97 17.91
N GLY A 67 -1.75 -12.56 16.64
CA GLY A 67 -1.90 -13.44 15.50
C GLY A 67 -3.35 -13.71 15.07
N SER A 68 -4.34 -13.01 15.65
CA SER A 68 -5.72 -13.12 15.19
C SER A 68 -5.89 -12.59 13.77
N ALA A 69 -6.88 -13.13 13.06
CA ALA A 69 -7.19 -12.72 11.69
C ALA A 69 -7.45 -11.20 11.59
N VAL A 70 -8.16 -10.62 12.57
CA VAL A 70 -8.43 -9.17 12.61
C VAL A 70 -7.15 -8.36 12.74
N ILE A 71 -6.21 -8.76 13.60
CA ILE A 71 -4.92 -8.06 13.71
C ILE A 71 -4.13 -8.19 12.41
N ARG A 72 -4.03 -9.39 11.84
CA ARG A 72 -3.31 -9.60 10.57
C ARG A 72 -3.87 -8.74 9.44
N LEU A 73 -5.19 -8.65 9.31
CA LEU A 73 -5.83 -7.81 8.30
C LEU A 73 -5.47 -6.33 8.47
N ARG A 74 -5.43 -5.83 9.71
CA ARG A 74 -5.02 -4.45 10.01
C ARG A 74 -3.54 -4.22 9.76
N GLU A 75 -2.68 -5.17 10.10
CA GLU A 75 -1.25 -5.11 9.79
C GLU A 75 -1.03 -5.02 8.28
N PHE A 76 -1.72 -5.84 7.48
CA PHE A 76 -1.64 -5.77 6.02
C PHE A 76 -2.20 -4.46 5.47
N ALA A 77 -3.28 -3.93 6.04
CA ALA A 77 -3.80 -2.62 5.66
C ALA A 77 -2.77 -1.51 5.91
N GLN A 78 -2.09 -1.55 7.05
CA GLN A 78 -1.03 -0.60 7.37
C GLN A 78 0.15 -0.72 6.39
N MET A 79 0.63 -1.93 6.13
CA MET A 79 1.71 -2.17 5.17
C MET A 79 1.35 -1.66 3.76
N ALA A 80 0.09 -1.82 3.34
CA ALA A 80 -0.38 -1.29 2.07
C ALA A 80 -0.37 0.26 2.04
N ARG A 81 -0.79 0.93 3.11
CA ARG A 81 -0.67 2.41 3.22
C ARG A 81 0.78 2.87 3.19
N ASP A 82 1.66 2.17 3.90
CA ASP A 82 3.09 2.49 3.94
C ASP A 82 3.72 2.36 2.55
N LEU A 83 3.32 1.34 1.79
CA LEU A 83 3.76 1.15 0.42
C LEU A 83 3.21 2.23 -0.53
N ALA A 84 1.95 2.63 -0.38
CA ALA A 84 1.37 3.74 -1.13
C ALA A 84 2.12 5.06 -0.85
N ALA A 85 2.47 5.32 0.40
CA ALA A 85 3.26 6.48 0.81
C ALA A 85 4.67 6.44 0.21
N TRP A 86 5.34 5.28 0.27
CA TRP A 86 6.66 5.08 -0.30
C TRP A 86 6.69 5.32 -1.81
N VAL A 87 5.70 4.79 -2.56
CA VAL A 87 5.58 5.00 -4.01
C VAL A 87 5.49 6.50 -4.33
N ARG A 88 4.68 7.25 -3.59
CA ARG A 88 4.54 8.71 -3.77
C ARG A 88 5.84 9.45 -3.47
N SER A 89 6.50 9.12 -2.35
CA SER A 89 7.75 9.80 -1.97
C SER A 89 8.87 9.55 -2.97
N SER A 90 9.08 8.29 -3.37
CA SER A 90 10.14 7.94 -4.31
C SER A 90 9.90 8.53 -5.69
N ALA A 91 8.65 8.59 -6.14
CA ALA A 91 8.34 9.24 -7.41
C ALA A 91 8.56 10.76 -7.38
N ALA A 92 8.22 11.43 -6.27
CA ALA A 92 8.46 12.86 -6.11
C ALA A 92 9.96 13.19 -6.17
N GLU A 93 10.81 12.36 -5.54
CA GLU A 93 12.27 12.49 -5.61
C GLU A 93 12.80 12.34 -7.04
N LEU A 94 12.29 11.35 -7.78
CA LEU A 94 12.72 11.09 -9.16
C LEU A 94 12.28 12.20 -10.12
N MET A 95 11.02 12.65 -10.04
CA MET A 95 10.54 13.78 -10.86
C MET A 95 11.28 15.09 -10.55
N ALA A 96 11.68 15.30 -9.30
CA ALA A 96 12.49 16.45 -8.92
C ALA A 96 13.90 16.37 -9.53
N ALA A 97 14.51 15.18 -9.55
CA ALA A 97 15.79 14.94 -10.20
C ALA A 97 15.72 15.14 -11.72
N ASP A 98 14.65 14.67 -12.36
CA ASP A 98 14.41 14.87 -13.79
C ASP A 98 14.24 16.35 -14.13
N THR A 99 13.44 17.07 -13.33
CA THR A 99 13.23 18.51 -13.50
C THR A 99 14.54 19.29 -13.33
N PHE A 100 15.36 18.92 -12.34
CA PHE A 100 16.67 19.54 -12.12
C PHE A 100 17.62 19.27 -13.28
N THR A 101 17.66 18.04 -13.78
CA THR A 101 18.50 17.63 -14.91
C THR A 101 18.08 18.35 -16.19
N ALA A 102 16.78 18.43 -16.48
CA ALA A 102 16.24 19.14 -17.64
C ALA A 102 16.59 20.63 -17.63
N ARG A 103 16.48 21.31 -16.47
CA ARG A 103 16.88 22.71 -16.31
C ARG A 103 18.36 22.94 -16.58
N ASN A 104 19.23 22.09 -16.01
CA ASN A 104 20.67 22.22 -16.22
C ASN A 104 21.06 22.00 -17.69
N LEU A 105 20.39 21.08 -18.39
CA LEU A 105 20.56 20.86 -19.83
C LEU A 105 20.11 22.07 -20.65
N GLU A 106 18.97 22.66 -20.32
CA GLU A 106 18.47 23.88 -20.97
C GLU A 106 19.44 25.05 -20.79
N ASP A 107 19.91 25.28 -19.56
CA ASP A 107 20.88 26.34 -19.24
C ASP A 107 22.21 26.14 -20.01
N ALA A 108 22.70 24.90 -20.10
CA ALA A 108 23.91 24.57 -20.85
C ALA A 108 23.75 24.81 -22.36
N LEU A 109 22.57 24.51 -22.92
CA LEU A 109 22.26 24.75 -24.34
C LEU A 109 22.16 26.25 -24.65
N ILE A 110 21.62 27.06 -23.72
CA ILE A 110 21.55 28.51 -23.85
C ILE A 110 22.95 29.13 -23.74
N ALA A 111 23.77 28.70 -22.77
CA ALA A 111 25.14 29.19 -22.58
C ALA A 111 26.10 28.79 -23.72
N GLY A 112 25.82 27.68 -24.41
CA GLY A 112 26.61 27.16 -25.53
C GLY A 112 26.28 27.77 -26.90
N ARG A 113 25.26 28.64 -27.02
CA ARG A 113 24.98 29.34 -28.29
C ARG A 113 26.00 30.46 -28.51
N PRO A 114 26.87 30.40 -29.54
CA PRO A 114 27.66 31.57 -29.92
C PRO A 114 26.71 32.68 -30.36
N ASN A 115 26.90 33.89 -29.82
CA ASN A 115 26.17 35.09 -30.24
C ASN A 115 26.29 35.25 -31.76
N GLY A 116 25.20 34.99 -32.47
CA GLY A 116 25.01 35.40 -33.87
C GLY A 116 24.62 36.86 -33.93
#